data_AF-A0A1Z5JV28-F1
#
_entry.id   AF-A0A1Z5JV28-F1
#
_cell.length_a   1.000
_cell.length_b   1.000
_cell.length_c   1.000
_cell.angle_alpha   90.00
_cell.angle_beta   90.00
_cell.angle_gamma   90.00
#
_symmetry.space_group_name_H-M   'P 1'
#
loop_
_entity.id
_entity.type
_entity.pdbx_description
1 polymer ?
#
loop_
_entity_poly.entity_id
_entity_poly.type
_entity_poly.pdbx_seq_one_letter_code
_entity_poly.pdbx_strand_id
1 'polypeptide(L)'
;MADNSPQETEDWTLQLNANKSLGDDAFRRGHYDEAIQHYTTALSLDPTHAALLSNRSAAYLKAGHKSKALHDAQQIDVTVLGIKAYSRLGAALQSLGRYEPALKEWQRVLEKDPQNVAAVQGKEVCERELEKLKEEEKSKNVEKECSDDDLDDFFNDVQEAAEQAVKQQFVPETLTDAIRNHKKDLGTAKEQTERLLGPNYQWRNLNPFFVLDLAHDSNEEEISRRFKALSLLLHPDKQHGVSDGERERIQQAYDEVLQAKTKLQDENKRKHVRNLIDEGNRQGKLDWEASGKQGSLEEAKSKAVQKIFATAEYNRRQAEQRMRNHEKREREQEEEALQKEKKEREFNAKWSETNRQENRVGNWRDFANKKRKT
;
A
#
# COMPACT_ATOMS: atom_id res chain seq x y z
N MET A 1 -15.80 -35.57 -28.15
CA MET A 1 -14.48 -36.04 -27.70
C MET A 1 -13.49 -35.47 -28.70
N ALA A 2 -12.94 -34.30 -28.39
CA ALA A 2 -11.98 -33.64 -29.27
C ALA A 2 -10.60 -34.23 -28.97
N ASP A 3 -10.08 -34.88 -29.99
CA ASP A 3 -8.75 -35.47 -30.12
C ASP A 3 -7.71 -34.33 -30.03
N ASN A 4 -7.03 -34.21 -28.88
CA ASN A 4 -5.96 -33.24 -28.68
C ASN A 4 -4.63 -33.95 -28.96
N SER A 5 -4.09 -33.71 -30.16
CA SER A 5 -2.83 -34.27 -30.64
C SER A 5 -1.65 -33.94 -29.69
N PRO A 6 -0.73 -34.87 -29.39
CA PRO A 6 0.43 -34.65 -28.51
C PRO A 6 1.39 -33.52 -28.92
N GLN A 7 1.32 -33.05 -30.17
CA GLN A 7 2.28 -32.08 -30.73
C GLN A 7 2.13 -30.66 -30.19
N GLU A 8 0.94 -30.21 -29.80
CA GLU A 8 0.77 -28.85 -29.23
C GLU A 8 1.23 -28.77 -27.77
N THR A 9 1.20 -29.89 -27.03
CA THR A 9 1.66 -29.96 -25.64
C THR A 9 3.19 -30.00 -25.50
N GLU A 10 3.91 -30.44 -26.54
CA GLU A 10 5.37 -30.52 -26.53
C GLU A 10 6.05 -29.17 -26.83
N ASP A 11 5.39 -28.27 -27.57
CA ASP A 11 6.02 -27.02 -28.02
C ASP A 11 6.17 -25.99 -26.89
N TRP A 12 5.11 -25.74 -26.10
CA TRP A 12 5.19 -24.76 -25.00
C TRP A 12 6.08 -25.22 -23.85
N THR A 13 6.16 -26.54 -23.59
CA THR A 13 7.05 -27.09 -22.55
C THR A 13 8.52 -26.99 -22.97
N LEU A 14 8.83 -27.17 -24.25
CA LEU A 14 10.16 -26.94 -24.80
C LEU A 14 10.56 -25.46 -24.69
N GLN A 15 9.65 -24.55 -25.04
CA GLN A 15 9.86 -23.10 -24.92
C GLN A 15 10.04 -22.65 -23.48
N LEU A 16 9.27 -23.20 -22.54
CA LEU A 16 9.41 -22.94 -21.11
C LEU A 16 10.79 -23.37 -20.61
N ASN A 17 11.21 -24.60 -20.94
CA ASN A 17 12.51 -25.13 -20.52
C ASN A 17 13.68 -24.37 -21.16
N ALA A 18 13.53 -23.94 -22.42
CA ALA A 18 14.52 -23.11 -23.10
C ALA A 18 14.69 -21.75 -22.40
N ASN A 19 13.58 -21.04 -22.13
CA ASN A 19 13.61 -19.76 -21.42
C ASN A 19 14.13 -19.90 -19.99
N LYS A 20 13.75 -20.97 -19.29
CA LYS A 20 14.33 -21.31 -17.98
C LYS A 20 15.85 -21.44 -18.06
N SER A 21 16.36 -22.21 -19.03
CA SER A 21 17.81 -22.42 -19.18
C SER A 21 18.55 -21.13 -19.54
N LEU A 22 17.96 -20.26 -20.37
CA LEU A 22 18.52 -18.95 -20.68
C LEU A 22 18.55 -18.05 -19.45
N GLY A 23 17.48 -18.04 -18.66
CA GLY A 23 17.41 -17.32 -17.39
C GLY A 23 18.45 -17.81 -16.37
N ASP A 24 18.64 -19.13 -16.25
CA ASP A 24 19.63 -19.73 -15.36
C ASP A 24 21.07 -19.38 -15.80
N ASP A 25 21.33 -19.29 -17.10
CA ASP A 25 22.61 -18.88 -17.68
C ASP A 25 22.90 -17.39 -17.47
N ALA A 26 21.92 -16.52 -17.76
CA ALA A 26 22.02 -15.08 -17.50
C ALA A 26 22.21 -14.78 -16.00
N PHE A 27 21.50 -15.50 -15.12
CA PHE A 27 21.66 -15.37 -13.68
C PHE A 27 23.07 -15.75 -13.21
N ARG A 28 23.65 -16.83 -13.76
CA ARG A 28 25.03 -17.23 -13.46
C ARG A 28 26.07 -16.23 -13.96
N ARG A 29 25.79 -15.52 -15.05
CA ARG A 29 26.63 -14.43 -15.57
C ARG A 29 26.45 -13.11 -14.81
N GLY A 30 25.50 -13.02 -13.88
CA GLY A 30 25.19 -11.81 -13.13
C GLY A 30 24.32 -10.80 -13.88
N HIS A 31 23.79 -11.16 -15.05
CA HIS A 31 22.85 -10.33 -15.81
C HIS A 31 21.42 -10.54 -15.27
N TYR A 32 21.13 -9.94 -14.11
CA TYR A 32 19.89 -10.22 -13.39
C TYR A 32 18.63 -9.72 -14.11
N ASP A 33 18.68 -8.59 -14.81
CA ASP A 33 17.53 -8.05 -15.56
C ASP A 33 17.16 -8.93 -16.77
N GLU A 34 18.17 -9.41 -17.49
CA GLU A 34 18.01 -10.38 -18.59
C GLU A 34 17.44 -11.71 -18.06
N ALA A 35 17.93 -12.19 -16.92
CA ALA A 35 17.39 -13.37 -16.26
C ALA A 35 15.91 -13.20 -15.87
N ILE A 36 15.53 -12.03 -15.34
CA ILE A 36 14.14 -11.70 -15.00
C ILE A 36 13.24 -11.75 -16.24
N GLN A 37 13.70 -11.21 -17.38
CA GLN A 37 12.95 -11.25 -18.63
C GLN A 37 12.68 -12.69 -19.07
N HIS A 38 13.72 -13.53 -19.12
CA HIS A 38 13.60 -14.94 -19.50
C HIS A 38 12.73 -15.76 -18.52
N TYR A 39 12.81 -15.51 -17.21
CA TYR A 39 11.89 -16.15 -16.28
C TYR A 39 10.46 -15.65 -16.43
N THR A 40 10.27 -14.39 -16.81
CA THR A 40 8.93 -13.82 -17.02
C THR A 40 8.27 -14.39 -18.27
N THR A 41 9.01 -14.58 -19.36
CA THR A 41 8.51 -15.28 -20.55
C THR A 41 8.22 -16.76 -20.27
N ALA A 42 9.02 -17.42 -19.43
CA ALA A 42 8.73 -18.79 -19.00
C ALA A 42 7.46 -18.85 -18.13
N LEU A 43 7.29 -17.89 -17.21
CA LEU A 43 6.12 -17.80 -16.34
C LEU A 43 4.84 -17.34 -17.07
N SER A 44 4.93 -16.70 -18.24
CA SER A 44 3.73 -16.45 -19.05
C SER A 44 3.15 -17.73 -19.67
N LEU A 45 3.97 -18.80 -19.77
CA LEU A 45 3.52 -20.11 -20.23
C LEU A 45 2.97 -20.98 -19.09
N ASP A 46 3.63 -20.97 -17.92
CA ASP A 46 3.13 -21.60 -16.69
C ASP A 46 3.30 -20.64 -15.50
N PRO A 47 2.25 -19.85 -15.16
CA PRO A 47 2.30 -18.88 -14.07
C PRO A 47 2.48 -19.49 -12.68
N THR A 48 2.17 -20.78 -12.53
CA THR A 48 2.19 -21.49 -11.23
C THR A 48 3.49 -22.26 -10.99
N HIS A 49 4.45 -22.16 -11.92
CA HIS A 49 5.68 -22.93 -11.86
C HIS A 49 6.58 -22.51 -10.69
N ALA A 50 6.51 -23.25 -9.58
CA ALA A 50 7.18 -22.92 -8.33
C ALA A 50 8.69 -22.67 -8.47
N ALA A 51 9.40 -23.46 -9.29
CA ALA A 51 10.84 -23.30 -9.52
C ALA A 51 11.19 -21.98 -10.23
N LEU A 52 10.38 -21.55 -11.19
CA LEU A 52 10.59 -20.32 -11.95
C LEU A 52 10.27 -19.10 -11.08
N LEU A 53 9.20 -19.16 -10.27
CA LEU A 53 8.91 -18.13 -9.26
C LEU A 53 10.06 -17.98 -8.25
N SER A 54 10.63 -19.10 -7.77
CA SER A 54 11.81 -19.08 -6.90
C SER A 54 13.03 -18.46 -7.58
N ASN A 55 13.32 -18.82 -8.83
CA ASN A 55 14.48 -18.31 -9.55
C ASN A 55 14.34 -16.82 -9.90
N ARG A 56 13.14 -16.38 -10.30
CA ARG A 56 12.84 -14.97 -10.56
C ARG A 56 12.87 -14.13 -9.29
N SER A 57 12.34 -14.64 -8.17
CA SER A 57 12.46 -14.00 -6.86
C SER A 57 13.93 -13.79 -6.46
N ALA A 58 14.79 -14.79 -6.68
CA ALA A 58 16.23 -14.66 -6.44
C ALA A 58 16.89 -13.61 -7.35
N ALA A 59 16.51 -13.57 -8.64
CA ALA A 59 16.99 -12.57 -9.59
C ALA A 59 16.56 -11.15 -9.18
N TYR A 60 15.31 -10.97 -8.77
CA TYR A 60 14.83 -9.69 -8.24
C TYR A 60 15.58 -9.24 -6.99
N LEU A 61 15.93 -10.14 -6.07
CA LEU A 61 16.76 -9.77 -4.90
C LEU A 61 18.14 -9.29 -5.30
N LYS A 62 18.78 -9.96 -6.27
CA LYS A 62 20.10 -9.58 -6.77
C LYS A 62 20.08 -8.27 -7.56
N ALA A 63 18.99 -7.99 -8.28
CA ALA A 63 18.75 -6.71 -8.97
C ALA A 63 18.31 -5.57 -8.02
N GLY A 64 18.04 -5.85 -6.73
CA GLY A 64 17.59 -4.85 -5.75
C GLY A 64 16.08 -4.58 -5.74
N HIS A 65 15.29 -5.30 -6.54
CA HIS A 65 13.83 -5.20 -6.61
C HIS A 65 13.12 -6.03 -5.51
N LYS A 66 13.39 -5.66 -4.26
CA LYS A 66 12.98 -6.41 -3.06
C LYS A 66 11.47 -6.67 -2.94
N SER A 67 10.62 -5.70 -3.29
CA SER A 67 9.16 -5.85 -3.23
C SER A 67 8.61 -6.85 -4.25
N LYS A 68 9.18 -6.88 -5.47
CA LYS A 68 8.81 -7.86 -6.50
C LYS A 68 9.28 -9.26 -6.12
N ALA A 69 10.46 -9.37 -5.52
CA ALA A 69 10.97 -10.64 -4.99
C ALA A 69 10.05 -11.23 -3.90
N LEU A 70 9.50 -10.39 -3.02
CA LEU A 70 8.54 -10.82 -2.00
C LEU A 70 7.25 -11.33 -2.64
N HIS A 71 6.72 -10.62 -3.63
CA HIS A 71 5.51 -11.03 -4.34
C HIS A 71 5.65 -12.42 -4.97
N ASP A 72 6.74 -12.65 -5.72
CA ASP A 72 7.02 -13.96 -6.30
C ASP A 72 7.21 -15.04 -5.22
N ALA A 73 7.92 -14.73 -4.13
CA ALA A 73 8.16 -15.67 -3.06
C ALA A 73 6.88 -16.11 -2.32
N GLN A 74 5.86 -15.23 -2.25
CA GLN A 74 4.56 -15.54 -1.64
C GLN A 74 3.69 -16.45 -2.52
N GLN A 75 3.93 -16.47 -3.83
CA GLN A 75 3.18 -17.30 -4.79
C GLN A 75 3.77 -18.70 -4.96
N ILE A 76 4.96 -18.96 -4.41
CA ILE A 76 5.59 -20.27 -4.49
C ILE A 76 4.74 -21.30 -3.74
N ASP A 77 4.31 -22.34 -4.46
CA ASP A 77 3.67 -23.49 -3.84
C ASP A 77 4.66 -24.24 -2.94
N VAL A 78 4.40 -24.17 -1.64
CA VAL A 78 5.22 -24.80 -0.60
C VAL A 78 5.20 -26.33 -0.70
N THR A 79 4.14 -26.93 -1.26
CA THR A 79 4.06 -28.39 -1.44
C THR A 79 5.09 -28.88 -2.46
N VAL A 80 5.44 -28.04 -3.44
CA VAL A 80 6.35 -28.37 -4.54
C VAL A 80 7.81 -28.08 -4.18
N LEU A 81 8.09 -26.92 -3.55
CA LEU A 81 9.48 -26.51 -3.23
C LEU A 81 9.89 -26.72 -1.78
N GLY A 82 8.95 -27.07 -0.89
CA GLY A 82 9.21 -27.41 0.50
C GLY A 82 10.02 -26.33 1.23
N ILE A 83 11.18 -26.74 1.75
CA ILE A 83 12.08 -25.87 2.53
C ILE A 83 12.56 -24.66 1.73
N LYS A 84 12.81 -24.82 0.42
CA LYS A 84 13.31 -23.74 -0.44
C LYS A 84 12.31 -22.59 -0.57
N ALA A 85 11.01 -22.86 -0.52
CA ALA A 85 9.97 -21.83 -0.56
C ALA A 85 10.07 -20.91 0.67
N TYR A 86 10.16 -21.50 1.86
CA TYR A 86 10.34 -20.75 3.11
C TYR A 86 11.65 -19.96 3.12
N SER A 87 12.75 -20.53 2.63
CA SER A 87 14.03 -19.80 2.53
C SER A 87 13.95 -18.60 1.58
N ARG A 88 13.22 -18.70 0.47
CA ARG A 88 13.03 -17.58 -0.47
C ARG A 88 12.19 -16.46 0.16
N LEU A 89 11.11 -16.83 0.84
CA LEU A 89 10.25 -15.88 1.53
C LEU A 89 10.99 -15.16 2.67
N GLY A 90 11.72 -15.91 3.50
CA GLY A 90 12.56 -15.36 4.58
C GLY A 90 13.61 -14.38 4.07
N ALA A 91 14.33 -14.74 3.00
CA ALA A 91 15.32 -13.86 2.38
C ALA A 91 14.70 -12.57 1.81
N ALA A 92 13.52 -12.66 1.17
CA ALA A 92 12.83 -11.50 0.63
C ALA A 92 12.34 -10.55 1.74
N LEU A 93 11.73 -11.09 2.80
CA LEU A 93 11.28 -10.31 3.96
C LEU A 93 12.45 -9.62 4.69
N GLN A 94 13.56 -10.35 4.89
CA GLN A 94 14.78 -9.81 5.49
C GLN A 94 15.34 -8.66 4.65
N SER A 95 15.35 -8.78 3.32
CA SER A 95 15.84 -7.72 2.44
C SER A 95 15.02 -6.43 2.55
N LEU A 96 13.72 -6.53 2.85
CA LEU A 96 12.77 -5.43 3.06
C LEU A 96 12.81 -4.85 4.49
N GLY A 97 13.67 -5.35 5.37
CA GLY A 97 13.75 -4.92 6.77
C GLY A 97 12.60 -5.44 7.65
N ARG A 98 11.82 -6.41 7.16
CA ARG A 98 10.74 -7.04 7.93
C ARG A 98 11.28 -8.23 8.70
N TYR A 99 12.07 -7.96 9.75
CA TYR A 99 12.84 -8.99 10.45
C TYR A 99 11.99 -9.96 11.28
N GLU A 100 10.92 -9.51 11.95
CA GLU A 100 10.04 -10.41 12.71
C GLU A 100 9.37 -11.51 11.85
N PRO A 101 8.69 -11.18 10.73
CA PRO A 101 8.12 -12.22 9.88
C PRO A 101 9.21 -13.04 9.18
N ALA A 102 10.37 -12.45 8.83
CA ALA A 102 11.49 -13.21 8.27
C ALA A 102 12.00 -14.29 9.25
N LEU A 103 12.10 -13.96 10.54
CA LEU A 103 12.55 -14.88 11.59
C LEU A 103 11.63 -16.11 11.71
N LYS A 104 10.31 -15.91 11.63
CA LYS A 104 9.32 -17.02 11.62
C LYS A 104 9.54 -17.96 10.44
N GLU A 105 9.79 -17.43 9.24
CA GLU A 105 10.04 -18.28 8.07
C GLU A 105 11.39 -19.00 8.15
N TRP A 106 12.43 -18.36 8.69
CA TRP A 106 13.71 -19.01 8.95
C TRP A 106 13.61 -20.12 10.01
N GLN A 107 12.79 -19.94 11.05
CA GLN A 107 12.50 -20.98 12.02
C GLN A 107 11.83 -22.20 11.38
N ARG A 108 10.84 -22.00 10.49
CA ARG A 108 10.23 -23.10 9.73
C ARG A 108 11.21 -23.89 8.87
N VAL A 109 12.23 -23.21 8.33
CA VAL A 109 13.33 -23.89 7.63
C VAL A 109 14.13 -24.75 8.60
N LEU A 110 14.53 -24.19 9.75
CA LEU A 110 15.34 -24.88 10.76
C LEU A 110 14.59 -26.04 11.47
N GLU A 111 13.26 -25.95 11.59
CA GLU A 111 12.43 -27.04 12.08
C GLU A 111 12.49 -28.28 11.17
N LYS A 112 12.61 -28.05 9.85
CA LYS A 112 12.69 -29.11 8.84
C LYS A 112 14.13 -29.56 8.55
N ASP A 113 15.06 -28.62 8.57
CA ASP A 113 16.49 -28.84 8.34
C ASP A 113 17.32 -27.99 9.33
N PRO A 114 17.61 -28.55 10.53
CA PRO A 114 18.33 -27.84 11.58
C PRO A 114 19.76 -27.43 11.21
N GLN A 115 20.37 -28.06 10.19
CA GLN A 115 21.75 -27.79 9.76
C GLN A 115 21.81 -26.83 8.57
N ASN A 116 20.68 -26.21 8.20
CA ASN A 116 20.64 -25.30 7.06
C ASN A 116 21.42 -24.00 7.33
N VAL A 117 22.61 -23.90 6.75
CA VAL A 117 23.52 -22.76 6.96
C VAL A 117 22.86 -21.42 6.60
N ALA A 118 22.09 -21.36 5.51
CA ALA A 118 21.44 -20.13 5.07
C ALA A 118 20.37 -19.67 6.07
N ALA A 119 19.65 -20.60 6.69
CA ALA A 119 18.63 -20.26 7.67
C ALA A 119 19.21 -19.90 9.04
N VAL A 120 20.31 -20.55 9.47
CA VAL A 120 21.04 -20.15 10.69
C VAL A 120 21.54 -18.72 10.54
N GLN A 121 22.23 -18.41 9.43
CA GLN A 121 22.72 -17.06 9.15
C GLN A 121 21.58 -16.04 9.01
N GLY A 122 20.50 -16.40 8.30
CA GLY A 122 19.33 -15.55 8.13
C GLY A 122 18.66 -15.21 9.46
N LYS A 123 18.51 -16.20 10.35
CA LYS A 123 17.98 -16.02 11.70
C LYS A 123 18.88 -15.11 12.54
N GLU A 124 20.18 -15.37 12.61
CA GLU A 124 21.14 -14.56 13.36
C GLU A 124 21.15 -13.09 12.90
N VAL A 125 21.04 -12.85 11.59
CA VAL A 125 20.94 -11.49 11.05
C VAL A 125 19.64 -10.82 11.46
N CYS A 126 18.51 -11.53 11.39
CA CYS A 126 17.22 -10.97 11.81
C CYS A 126 17.19 -10.66 13.32
N GLU A 127 17.74 -11.54 14.16
CA GLU A 127 17.80 -11.34 15.62
C GLU A 127 18.65 -10.13 15.99
N ARG A 128 19.84 -10.00 15.39
CA ARG A 128 20.73 -8.86 15.62
C ARG A 128 20.10 -7.52 15.22
N GLU A 129 19.44 -7.47 14.06
CA GLU A 129 18.79 -6.24 13.60
C GLU A 129 17.54 -5.91 14.45
N LEU A 130 16.82 -6.91 14.95
CA LEU A 130 15.72 -6.68 15.90
C LEU A 130 16.21 -6.17 17.25
N GLU A 131 17.34 -6.66 17.75
CA GLU A 131 17.95 -6.17 18.98
C GLU A 131 18.36 -4.70 18.86
N LYS A 132 19.01 -4.32 17.76
CA LYS A 132 19.32 -2.91 17.45
C LYS A 132 18.06 -2.03 17.43
N LEU A 133 17.00 -2.47 16.76
CA LEU A 133 15.74 -1.71 16.72
C LEU A 133 15.15 -1.52 18.12
N LYS A 134 15.23 -2.53 18.98
CA LYS A 134 14.79 -2.44 20.39
C LYS A 134 15.67 -1.52 21.22
N GLU A 135 16.98 -1.51 21.01
CA GLU A 135 17.91 -0.58 21.66
C GLU A 135 17.64 0.85 21.22
N GLU A 136 17.43 1.09 19.92
CA GLU A 136 17.04 2.40 19.40
C GLU A 136 15.69 2.89 19.97
N GLU A 137 14.72 1.99 20.15
CA GLU A 137 13.46 2.31 20.82
C GLU A 137 13.66 2.64 22.30
N LYS A 138 14.51 1.89 23.02
CA LYS A 138 14.84 2.18 24.42
C LYS A 138 15.58 3.50 24.58
N SER A 139 16.58 3.79 23.74
CA SER A 139 17.32 5.07 23.79
C SER A 139 16.40 6.27 23.53
N LYS A 140 15.43 6.15 22.60
CA LYS A 140 14.41 7.18 22.38
C LYS A 140 13.44 7.34 23.56
N ASN A 141 13.23 6.28 24.35
CA ASN A 141 12.39 6.34 25.55
C ASN A 141 13.15 6.94 26.75
N VAL A 142 14.44 6.64 26.90
CA VAL A 142 15.28 7.18 27.98
C VAL A 142 15.54 8.69 27.82
N GLU A 143 15.65 9.21 26.59
CA GLU A 143 15.70 10.67 26.35
C GLU A 143 14.39 11.39 26.74
N LYS A 144 13.29 10.63 26.92
CA LYS A 144 11.99 11.15 27.36
C LYS A 144 11.79 11.06 28.87
N GLU A 145 12.62 10.31 29.59
CA GLU A 145 12.52 10.07 31.04
C GLU A 145 13.47 10.95 31.89
N CYS A 146 14.27 11.85 31.29
CA CYS A 146 15.06 12.84 32.04
C CYS A 146 14.29 14.14 32.30
N SER A 147 13.17 14.02 33.01
CA SER A 147 12.60 15.06 33.87
C SER A 147 11.49 14.36 34.63
N ASP A 148 11.71 14.02 35.91
CA ASP A 148 10.65 13.82 36.91
C ASP A 148 11.26 13.15 38.16
N ASP A 149 11.87 13.95 39.04
CA ASP A 149 12.09 13.58 40.44
C ASP A 149 10.83 13.88 41.31
N ASP A 150 9.70 14.25 40.70
CA ASP A 150 8.46 14.68 41.38
C ASP A 150 7.30 13.65 41.30
N LEU A 151 7.53 12.42 40.81
CA LEU A 151 6.45 11.45 40.52
C LEU A 151 6.04 10.53 41.68
N ASP A 152 6.87 10.34 42.71
CA ASP A 152 6.57 9.40 43.79
C ASP A 152 5.49 9.91 44.77
N ASP A 153 5.31 11.24 44.87
CA ASP A 153 4.23 11.83 45.68
C ASP A 153 2.87 11.78 44.94
N PHE A 154 2.86 11.84 43.61
CA PHE A 154 1.63 11.83 42.81
C PHE A 154 0.92 10.47 42.81
N PHE A 155 1.66 9.36 42.78
CA PHE A 155 1.06 8.03 42.75
C PHE A 155 0.46 7.58 44.09
N ASN A 156 0.97 8.09 45.22
CA ASN A 156 0.38 7.83 46.54
C ASN A 156 -0.97 8.55 46.73
N ASP A 157 -1.08 9.80 46.25
CA ASP A 157 -2.35 10.56 46.26
C ASP A 157 -3.41 9.96 45.32
N VAL A 158 -2.98 9.44 44.16
CA VAL A 158 -3.87 8.75 43.21
C VAL A 158 -4.37 7.43 43.76
N GLN A 159 -3.56 6.72 44.56
CA GLN A 159 -3.94 5.44 45.15
C GLN A 159 -4.95 5.62 46.30
N GLU A 160 -4.80 6.66 47.13
CA GLU A 160 -5.81 7.04 48.13
C GLU A 160 -7.12 7.54 47.49
N ALA A 161 -7.03 8.31 46.40
CA ALA A 161 -8.20 8.75 45.64
C ALA A 161 -8.95 7.59 44.97
N ALA A 162 -8.23 6.57 44.48
CA ALA A 162 -8.80 5.38 43.88
C ALA A 162 -9.52 4.49 44.90
N GLU A 163 -8.97 4.32 46.10
CA GLU A 163 -9.64 3.57 47.18
C GLU A 163 -10.91 4.24 47.70
N GLN A 164 -10.98 5.59 47.64
CA GLN A 164 -12.20 6.34 47.95
C GLN A 164 -13.26 6.21 46.84
N ALA A 165 -12.85 6.13 45.57
CA ALA A 165 -13.75 5.92 44.44
C ALA A 165 -14.38 4.51 44.45
N VAL A 166 -13.66 3.48 44.89
CA VAL A 166 -14.17 2.10 44.98
C VAL A 166 -15.27 1.93 46.05
N LYS A 167 -15.29 2.79 47.08
CA LYS A 167 -16.36 2.79 48.11
C LYS A 167 -17.66 3.45 47.63
N GLN A 168 -17.64 4.20 46.53
CA GLN A 168 -18.83 4.79 45.92
C GLN A 168 -19.28 3.91 44.75
N GLN A 169 -20.22 3.01 45.04
CA GLN A 169 -21.06 2.25 44.09
C GLN A 169 -21.01 2.74 42.63
N PHE A 170 -20.19 2.10 41.79
CA PHE A 170 -20.21 2.31 40.33
C PHE A 170 -20.88 1.13 39.65
N VAL A 171 -22.12 1.33 39.19
CA VAL A 171 -22.82 0.39 38.30
C VAL A 171 -22.21 0.55 36.90
N PRO A 172 -21.77 -0.52 36.22
CA PRO A 172 -21.15 -0.39 34.90
C PRO A 172 -22.14 0.21 33.89
N GLU A 173 -21.77 1.35 33.31
CA GLU A 173 -22.56 2.09 32.33
C GLU A 173 -22.76 1.23 31.08
N THR A 174 -24.01 1.02 30.67
CA THR A 174 -24.29 0.21 29.47
C THR A 174 -23.84 0.96 28.21
N LEU A 175 -23.37 0.27 27.18
CA LEU A 175 -22.92 0.88 25.90
C LEU A 175 -23.95 1.88 25.32
N THR A 176 -25.23 1.66 25.59
CA THR A 176 -26.34 2.53 25.20
C THR A 176 -26.39 3.86 25.96
N ASP A 177 -25.97 3.89 27.22
CA ASP A 177 -25.94 5.11 28.04
C ASP A 177 -24.75 6.00 27.64
N ALA A 178 -23.58 5.39 27.38
CA ALA A 178 -22.41 6.11 26.87
C ALA A 178 -22.67 6.77 25.49
N ILE A 179 -23.35 6.06 24.58
CA ILE A 179 -23.76 6.63 23.27
C ILE A 179 -24.76 7.77 23.47
N ARG A 180 -25.68 7.65 24.44
CA ARG A 180 -26.66 8.69 24.76
C ARG A 180 -25.97 9.95 25.31
N ASN A 181 -24.94 9.81 26.13
CA ASN A 181 -24.17 10.92 26.68
C ASN A 181 -23.38 11.64 25.58
N HIS A 182 -22.62 10.90 24.76
CA HIS A 182 -21.93 11.50 23.60
C HIS A 182 -22.89 12.20 22.61
N LYS A 183 -24.12 11.71 22.47
CA LYS A 183 -25.14 12.36 21.64
C LYS A 183 -25.63 13.69 22.23
N LYS A 184 -25.73 13.80 23.56
CA LYS A 184 -26.14 15.05 24.24
C LYS A 184 -25.08 16.14 24.04
N ASP A 185 -23.80 15.78 24.07
CA ASP A 185 -22.68 16.73 23.94
C ASP A 185 -22.54 17.31 22.51
N LEU A 186 -23.09 16.62 21.50
CA LEU A 186 -22.97 17.02 20.09
C LEU A 186 -23.92 18.14 19.67
N GLY A 187 -24.86 18.55 20.53
CA GLY A 187 -25.86 19.57 20.20
C GLY A 187 -26.87 19.07 19.14
N THR A 188 -27.27 19.96 18.24
CA THR A 188 -28.31 19.66 17.22
C THR A 188 -27.71 19.21 15.89
N ALA A 189 -28.50 18.47 15.10
CA ALA A 189 -28.09 18.05 13.76
C ALA A 189 -27.81 19.23 12.82
N LYS A 190 -28.54 20.34 12.99
CA LYS A 190 -28.36 21.56 12.20
C LYS A 190 -27.00 22.21 12.48
N GLU A 191 -26.66 22.40 13.75
CA GLU A 191 -25.36 22.94 14.16
C GLU A 191 -24.19 22.09 13.66
N GLN A 192 -24.32 20.76 13.74
CA GLN A 192 -23.30 19.85 13.23
C GLN A 192 -23.17 19.90 11.70
N THR A 193 -24.29 20.05 10.98
CA THR A 193 -24.27 20.22 9.52
C THR A 193 -23.60 21.54 9.13
N GLU A 194 -23.90 22.63 9.83
CA GLU A 194 -23.27 23.93 9.62
C GLU A 194 -21.77 23.92 9.98
N ARG A 195 -21.37 23.18 11.02
CA ARG A 195 -19.96 22.99 11.40
C ARG A 195 -19.18 22.25 10.30
N LEU A 196 -19.75 21.16 9.79
CA LEU A 196 -19.13 20.27 8.82
C LEU A 196 -19.18 20.78 7.38
N LEU A 197 -20.16 21.62 7.03
CA LEU A 197 -20.31 22.22 5.70
C LEU A 197 -20.13 23.75 5.71
N GLY A 198 -19.48 24.26 6.75
CA GLY A 198 -19.18 25.67 6.87
C GLY A 198 -18.15 26.15 5.85
N PRO A 199 -17.76 27.43 5.89
CA PRO A 199 -16.72 27.97 5.04
C PRO A 199 -15.41 27.17 5.18
N ASN A 200 -14.73 26.91 4.06
CA ASN A 200 -13.49 26.14 4.00
C ASN A 200 -13.58 24.69 4.52
N TYR A 201 -14.78 24.10 4.57
CA TYR A 201 -14.94 22.71 5.03
C TYR A 201 -14.08 21.70 4.28
N GLN A 202 -13.87 21.92 2.96
CA GLN A 202 -13.03 21.08 2.10
C GLN A 202 -11.61 20.90 2.65
N TRP A 203 -11.10 21.89 3.38
CA TRP A 203 -9.77 21.87 3.96
C TRP A 203 -9.78 21.47 5.45
N ARG A 204 -10.82 21.85 6.19
CA ARG A 204 -10.97 21.53 7.62
C ARG A 204 -11.27 20.03 7.83
N ASN A 205 -12.10 19.45 6.98
CA ASN A 205 -12.53 18.05 7.08
C ASN A 205 -11.47 17.06 6.58
N LEU A 206 -10.34 17.54 6.05
CA LEU A 206 -9.20 16.68 5.75
C LEU A 206 -8.67 16.00 7.02
N ASN A 207 -8.80 16.66 8.17
CA ASN A 207 -8.51 16.08 9.47
C ASN A 207 -9.73 15.28 9.99
N PRO A 208 -9.65 13.94 10.07
CA PRO A 208 -10.77 13.10 10.49
C PRO A 208 -11.10 13.23 11.98
N PHE A 209 -10.16 13.62 12.84
CA PHE A 209 -10.44 13.87 14.27
C PHE A 209 -11.24 15.15 14.47
N PHE A 210 -10.97 16.18 13.65
CA PHE A 210 -11.78 17.40 13.62
C PHE A 210 -13.23 17.11 13.21
N VAL A 211 -13.44 16.27 12.18
CA VAL A 211 -14.78 15.86 11.74
C VAL A 211 -15.54 15.16 12.87
N LEU A 212 -14.88 14.25 13.60
CA LEU A 212 -15.51 13.52 14.71
C LEU A 212 -15.63 14.32 16.00
N ASP A 213 -15.08 15.53 16.06
CA ASP A 213 -15.07 16.36 17.26
C ASP A 213 -14.41 15.64 18.45
N LEU A 214 -13.20 15.13 18.20
CA LEU A 214 -12.38 14.41 19.17
C LEU A 214 -10.95 14.94 19.19
N ALA A 215 -10.28 14.72 20.31
CA ALA A 215 -8.85 14.88 20.40
C ALA A 215 -8.13 13.81 19.57
N HIS A 216 -6.92 14.10 19.10
CA HIS A 216 -6.19 13.22 18.18
C HIS A 216 -5.55 12.02 18.89
N ASP A 217 -5.38 12.10 20.21
CA ASP A 217 -4.93 11.06 21.11
C ASP A 217 -6.04 10.08 21.55
N SER A 218 -7.32 10.39 21.26
CA SER A 218 -8.48 9.56 21.64
C SER A 218 -8.37 8.09 21.24
N ASN A 219 -8.96 7.23 22.08
CA ASN A 219 -8.94 5.78 21.93
C ASN A 219 -9.86 5.29 20.81
N GLU A 220 -9.63 4.08 20.31
CA GLU A 220 -10.44 3.51 19.22
C GLU A 220 -11.92 3.33 19.60
N GLU A 221 -12.19 2.99 20.86
CA GLU A 221 -13.54 2.87 21.37
C GLU A 221 -14.27 4.22 21.39
N GLU A 222 -13.60 5.29 21.82
CA GLU A 222 -14.14 6.65 21.83
C GLU A 222 -14.46 7.12 20.41
N ILE A 223 -13.54 6.87 19.47
CA ILE A 223 -13.74 7.14 18.03
C ILE A 223 -15.00 6.41 17.54
N SER A 224 -15.17 5.13 17.90
CA SER A 224 -16.32 4.32 17.51
C SER A 224 -17.63 4.83 18.12
N ARG A 225 -17.63 5.18 19.42
CA ARG A 225 -18.79 5.73 20.12
C ARG A 225 -19.20 7.08 19.55
N ARG A 226 -18.24 7.98 19.31
CA ARG A 226 -18.50 9.30 18.74
C ARG A 226 -18.99 9.23 17.30
N PHE A 227 -18.41 8.36 16.49
CA PHE A 227 -18.91 8.07 15.14
C PHE A 227 -20.35 7.56 15.16
N LYS A 228 -20.69 6.61 16.06
CA LYS A 228 -22.07 6.12 16.19
C LYS A 228 -23.02 7.25 16.61
N ALA A 229 -22.63 8.09 17.56
CA ALA A 229 -23.46 9.22 17.98
C ALA A 229 -23.69 10.24 16.85
N LEU A 230 -22.62 10.64 16.14
CA LEU A 230 -22.70 11.58 15.00
C LEU A 230 -23.48 11.00 13.82
N SER A 231 -23.24 9.75 13.44
CA SER A 231 -23.93 9.11 12.32
C SER A 231 -25.42 8.93 12.60
N LEU A 232 -25.82 8.65 13.85
CA LEU A 232 -27.23 8.60 14.24
C LEU A 232 -27.87 9.98 14.27
N LEU A 233 -27.12 11.04 14.56
CA LEU A 233 -27.61 12.42 14.58
C LEU A 233 -27.79 12.97 13.17
N LEU A 234 -26.83 12.72 12.27
CA LEU A 234 -26.79 13.22 10.90
C LEU A 234 -27.40 12.26 9.87
N HIS A 235 -28.09 11.20 10.30
CA HIS A 235 -28.69 10.26 9.36
C HIS A 235 -29.81 10.92 8.55
N PRO A 236 -29.76 10.91 7.20
CA PRO A 236 -30.75 11.57 6.34
C PRO A 236 -32.19 11.14 6.65
N ASP A 237 -32.43 9.82 6.76
CA ASP A 237 -33.79 9.29 6.98
C ASP A 237 -34.42 9.68 8.33
N LYS A 238 -33.62 10.09 9.32
CA LYS A 238 -34.13 10.47 10.64
C LYS A 238 -34.56 11.93 10.71
N GLN A 239 -34.22 12.72 9.69
CA GLN A 239 -34.48 14.16 9.64
C GLN A 239 -35.77 14.42 8.87
N HIS A 240 -36.91 14.22 9.54
CA HIS A 240 -38.24 14.45 8.97
C HIS A 240 -38.59 15.94 8.92
N GLY A 241 -39.37 16.35 7.92
CA GLY A 241 -39.84 17.74 7.79
C GLY A 241 -38.81 18.74 7.24
N VAL A 242 -37.65 18.26 6.80
CA VAL A 242 -36.55 19.05 6.24
C VAL A 242 -36.67 19.15 4.72
N SER A 243 -36.31 20.31 4.13
CA SER A 243 -36.37 20.55 2.68
C SER A 243 -35.37 19.67 1.90
N ASP A 244 -35.63 19.41 0.61
CA ASP A 244 -34.76 18.53 -0.20
C ASP A 244 -33.31 19.03 -0.26
N GLY A 245 -33.09 20.35 -0.36
CA GLY A 245 -31.74 20.93 -0.35
C GLY A 245 -31.02 20.82 1.00
N GLU A 246 -31.76 20.85 2.11
CA GLU A 246 -31.18 20.62 3.43
C GLU A 246 -30.89 19.12 3.66
N ARG A 247 -31.71 18.22 3.11
CA ARG A 247 -31.44 16.77 3.13
C ARG A 247 -30.16 16.44 2.38
N GLU A 248 -29.91 17.05 1.22
CA GLU A 248 -28.65 16.89 0.48
C GLU A 248 -27.44 17.38 1.30
N ARG A 249 -27.58 18.50 2.01
CA ARG A 249 -26.51 18.99 2.92
C ARG A 249 -26.28 18.02 4.08
N ILE A 250 -27.34 17.48 4.68
CA ILE A 250 -27.22 16.49 5.75
C ILE A 250 -26.54 15.21 5.22
N GLN A 251 -26.89 14.77 4.01
CA GLN A 251 -26.23 13.65 3.34
C GLN A 251 -24.74 13.91 3.13
N GLN A 252 -24.36 15.08 2.61
CA GLN A 252 -22.95 15.46 2.42
C GLN A 252 -22.19 15.47 3.75
N ALA A 253 -22.77 16.03 4.82
CA ALA A 253 -22.17 16.02 6.15
C ALA A 253 -22.03 14.60 6.71
N TYR A 254 -23.02 13.74 6.48
CA TYR A 254 -22.98 12.33 6.84
C TYR A 254 -21.85 11.58 6.09
N ASP A 255 -21.68 11.85 4.81
CA ASP A 255 -20.63 11.24 3.98
C ASP A 255 -19.22 11.63 4.47
N GLU A 256 -19.02 12.87 4.89
CA GLU A 256 -17.75 13.32 5.51
C GLU A 256 -17.44 12.55 6.81
N VAL A 257 -18.45 12.32 7.65
CA VAL A 257 -18.32 11.52 8.89
C VAL A 257 -17.97 10.06 8.56
N LEU A 258 -18.58 9.49 7.52
CA LEU A 258 -18.26 8.14 7.07
C LEU A 258 -16.82 8.04 6.56
N GLN A 259 -16.40 8.99 5.72
CA GLN A 259 -15.02 9.06 5.23
C GLN A 259 -14.00 9.19 6.38
N ALA A 260 -14.31 10.00 7.40
CA ALA A 260 -13.46 10.13 8.58
C ALA A 260 -13.29 8.79 9.32
N LYS A 261 -14.38 8.03 9.50
CA LYS A 261 -14.31 6.71 10.14
C LYS A 261 -13.50 5.71 9.31
N THR A 262 -13.67 5.67 7.99
CA THR A 262 -12.89 4.80 7.10
C THR A 262 -11.40 5.12 7.17
N LYS A 263 -11.03 6.41 7.25
CA LYS A 263 -9.61 6.83 7.41
C LYS A 263 -9.01 6.40 8.76
N LEU A 264 -9.80 6.43 9.83
CA LEU A 264 -9.36 6.08 11.20
C LEU A 264 -9.51 4.60 11.56
N GLN A 265 -10.09 3.80 10.67
CA GLN A 265 -10.23 2.35 10.84
C GLN A 265 -8.87 1.64 10.74
N ASP A 266 -8.02 2.07 9.81
CA ASP A 266 -6.68 1.51 9.66
C ASP A 266 -5.73 2.09 10.71
N GLU A 267 -5.12 1.23 11.53
CA GLU A 267 -4.20 1.65 12.61
C GLU A 267 -3.01 2.47 12.08
N ASN A 268 -2.43 2.04 10.95
CA ASN A 268 -1.31 2.75 10.32
C ASN A 268 -1.70 4.14 9.82
N LYS A 269 -2.90 4.28 9.22
CA LYS A 269 -3.39 5.58 8.77
C LYS A 269 -3.73 6.47 9.95
N ARG A 270 -4.30 5.91 11.03
CA ARG A 270 -4.56 6.62 12.28
C ARG A 270 -3.27 7.16 12.90
N LYS A 271 -2.22 6.35 13.01
CA LYS A 271 -0.89 6.80 13.46
C LYS A 271 -0.32 7.90 12.56
N HIS A 272 -0.43 7.76 11.24
CA HIS A 272 0.03 8.78 10.30
C HIS A 272 -0.71 10.12 10.48
N VAL A 273 -2.04 10.08 10.60
CA VAL A 273 -2.86 11.28 10.85
C VAL A 273 -2.48 11.95 12.17
N ARG A 274 -2.24 11.18 13.25
CA ARG A 274 -1.75 11.72 14.52
C ARG A 274 -0.43 12.47 14.35
N ASN A 275 0.55 11.86 13.68
CA ASN A 275 1.84 12.48 13.44
C ASN A 275 1.71 13.79 12.63
N LEU A 276 0.81 13.86 11.64
CA LEU A 276 0.56 15.10 10.88
C LEU A 276 -0.03 16.21 11.76
N ILE A 277 -0.91 15.85 12.70
CA ILE A 277 -1.50 16.79 13.66
C ILE A 277 -0.42 17.28 14.64
N ASP A 278 0.41 16.38 15.17
CA ASP A 278 1.51 16.73 16.07
C ASP A 278 2.50 17.68 15.41
N GLU A 279 2.88 17.39 14.16
CA GLU A 279 3.74 18.25 13.37
C GLU A 279 3.10 19.63 13.14
N GLY A 280 1.79 19.67 12.83
CA GLY A 280 1.06 20.91 12.65
C GLY A 280 0.97 21.73 13.92
N ASN A 281 0.76 21.08 15.06
CA ASN A 281 0.72 21.73 16.37
C ASN A 281 2.09 22.30 16.77
N ARG A 282 3.18 21.58 16.48
CA ARG A 282 4.55 22.06 16.69
C ARG A 282 4.85 23.28 15.81
N GLN A 283 4.57 23.18 14.51
CA GLN A 283 4.79 24.28 13.58
C GLN A 283 3.95 25.50 13.94
N GLY A 284 2.67 25.30 14.29
CA GLY A 284 1.79 26.40 14.70
C GLY A 284 2.26 27.09 15.98
N LYS A 285 2.86 26.36 16.93
CA LYS A 285 3.49 26.95 18.12
C LYS A 285 4.70 27.82 17.75
N LEU A 286 5.58 27.31 16.89
CA LEU A 286 6.75 28.05 16.40
C LEU A 286 6.34 29.31 15.63
N ASP A 287 5.36 29.21 14.73
CA ASP A 287 4.83 30.33 13.95
C ASP A 287 4.19 31.40 14.87
N TRP A 288 3.47 30.98 15.91
CA TRP A 288 2.88 31.89 16.89
C TRP A 288 3.95 32.64 17.70
N GLU A 289 4.98 31.93 18.17
CA GLU A 289 6.11 32.54 18.88
C GLU A 289 6.86 33.53 17.97
N ALA A 290 7.10 33.16 16.70
CA ALA A 290 7.75 34.01 15.71
C ALA A 290 6.92 35.24 15.33
N SER A 291 5.59 35.16 15.39
CA SER A 291 4.67 36.29 15.15
C SER A 291 4.63 37.31 16.29
N GLY A 292 5.40 37.11 17.36
CA GLY A 292 5.31 37.94 18.57
C GLY A 292 4.05 37.65 19.38
N LYS A 293 3.53 36.42 19.31
CA LYS A 293 2.34 35.95 20.04
C LYS A 293 1.05 36.71 19.67
N GLN A 294 0.92 37.08 18.39
CA GLN A 294 -0.27 37.77 17.91
C GLN A 294 -1.44 36.78 17.74
N GLY A 295 -2.53 36.99 18.48
CA GLY A 295 -3.72 36.12 18.45
C GLY A 295 -3.64 34.90 19.36
N SER A 296 -4.63 34.01 19.27
CA SER A 296 -4.72 32.80 20.09
C SER A 296 -3.77 31.70 19.59
N LEU A 297 -3.07 31.04 20.52
CA LEU A 297 -2.21 29.89 20.22
C LEU A 297 -2.98 28.76 19.53
N GLU A 298 -4.24 28.54 19.94
CA GLU A 298 -5.07 27.46 19.40
C GLU A 298 -5.45 27.71 17.94
N GLU A 299 -5.70 28.97 17.58
CA GLU A 299 -5.96 29.36 16.20
C GLU A 299 -4.72 29.18 15.31
N ALA A 300 -3.54 29.50 15.84
CA ALA A 300 -2.28 29.32 15.12
C ALA A 300 -1.99 27.84 14.86
N LYS A 301 -2.15 26.98 15.89
CA LYS A 301 -2.07 25.53 15.76
C LYS A 301 -3.07 24.99 14.75
N SER A 302 -4.34 25.37 14.86
CA SER A 302 -5.39 24.92 13.94
C SER A 302 -5.07 25.30 12.49
N LYS A 303 -4.56 26.51 12.23
CA LYS A 303 -4.18 26.95 10.87
C LYS A 303 -2.99 26.15 10.33
N ALA A 304 -1.98 25.90 11.17
CA ALA A 304 -0.81 25.12 10.78
C ALA A 304 -1.16 23.66 10.47
N VAL A 305 -1.98 23.01 11.32
CA VAL A 305 -2.51 21.66 11.06
C VAL A 305 -3.27 21.63 9.74
N GLN A 306 -4.20 22.57 9.52
CA GLN A 306 -4.96 22.66 8.27
C GLN A 306 -4.04 22.79 7.04
N LYS A 307 -2.97 23.58 7.15
CA LYS A 307 -1.97 23.76 6.09
C LYS A 307 -1.23 22.46 5.78
N ILE A 308 -0.83 21.69 6.79
CA ILE A 308 -0.16 20.39 6.60
C ILE A 308 -1.08 19.39 5.91
N PHE A 309 -2.34 19.30 6.33
CA PHE A 309 -3.30 18.41 5.67
C PHE A 309 -3.56 18.84 4.22
N ALA A 310 -3.66 20.14 3.95
CA ALA A 310 -3.84 20.66 2.60
C ALA A 310 -2.63 20.36 1.70
N THR A 311 -1.40 20.51 2.21
CA THR A 311 -0.18 20.18 1.44
C THR A 311 -0.05 18.67 1.20
N ALA A 312 -0.38 17.84 2.18
CA ALA A 312 -0.41 16.39 2.03
C ALA A 312 -1.42 15.95 0.96
N GLU A 313 -2.62 16.53 0.96
CA GLU A 313 -3.66 16.25 -0.03
C GLU A 313 -3.25 16.70 -1.43
N TYR A 314 -2.69 17.92 -1.55
CA TYR A 314 -2.15 18.43 -2.80
C TYR A 314 -1.08 17.51 -3.37
N ASN A 315 -0.11 17.09 -2.55
CA ASN A 315 0.96 16.19 -2.96
C ASN A 315 0.42 14.83 -3.43
N ARG A 316 -0.61 14.30 -2.77
CA ARG A 316 -1.31 13.07 -3.19
C ARG A 316 -1.94 13.24 -4.57
N ARG A 317 -2.71 14.31 -4.80
CA ARG A 317 -3.33 14.58 -6.11
C ARG A 317 -2.30 14.72 -7.22
N GLN A 318 -1.17 15.38 -6.94
CA GLN A 318 -0.07 15.53 -7.89
C GLN A 318 0.58 14.18 -8.22
N ALA A 319 0.79 13.32 -7.22
CA ALA A 319 1.32 11.98 -7.43
C ALA A 319 0.37 11.12 -8.29
N GLU A 320 -0.92 11.13 -7.98
CA GLU A 320 -1.94 10.41 -8.77
C GLU A 320 -2.00 10.93 -10.22
N GLN A 321 -1.90 12.25 -10.41
CA GLN A 321 -1.87 12.83 -11.75
C GLN A 321 -0.63 12.42 -12.54
N ARG A 322 0.54 12.34 -11.89
CA ARG A 322 1.78 11.85 -12.52
C ARG A 322 1.65 10.38 -12.93
N MET A 323 1.08 9.54 -12.07
CA MET A 323 0.83 8.13 -12.38
C MET A 323 -0.14 7.98 -13.56
N ARG A 324 -1.28 8.68 -13.55
CA ARG A 324 -2.23 8.67 -14.69
C ARG A 324 -1.58 9.12 -16.00
N ASN A 325 -0.73 10.15 -15.93
CA ASN A 325 0.00 10.64 -17.10
C ASN A 325 1.05 9.62 -17.58
N HIS A 326 1.69 8.89 -16.68
CA HIS A 326 2.62 7.81 -17.02
C HIS A 326 1.89 6.66 -17.72
N GLU A 327 0.82 6.15 -17.12
CA GLU A 327 -0.02 5.08 -17.68
C GLU A 327 -0.61 5.46 -19.04
N LYS A 328 -0.95 6.74 -19.25
CA LYS A 328 -1.40 7.23 -20.54
C LYS A 328 -0.30 7.14 -21.60
N ARG A 329 0.93 7.53 -21.27
CA ARG A 329 2.08 7.45 -22.20
C ARG A 329 2.45 6.01 -22.53
N GLU A 330 2.39 5.10 -21.55
CA GLU A 330 2.64 3.68 -21.79
C GLU A 330 1.62 3.11 -22.78
N ARG A 331 0.33 3.41 -22.60
CA ARG A 331 -0.71 3.01 -23.55
C ARG A 331 -0.48 3.59 -24.95
N GLU A 332 -0.11 4.87 -25.04
CA GLU A 332 0.23 5.50 -26.33
C GLU A 332 1.42 4.81 -27.01
N GLN A 333 2.46 4.43 -26.26
CA GLN A 333 3.61 3.69 -26.79
C GLN A 333 3.25 2.28 -27.26
N GLU A 334 2.40 1.57 -26.51
CA GLU A 334 1.89 0.24 -26.90
C GLU A 334 1.07 0.33 -28.19
N GLU A 335 0.17 1.31 -28.30
CA GLU A 335 -0.62 1.56 -29.51
C GLU A 335 0.27 1.90 -30.71
N GLU A 336 1.28 2.76 -30.52
CA GLU A 336 2.26 3.09 -31.57
C GLU A 336 3.08 1.87 -32.00
N ALA A 337 3.51 1.04 -31.06
CA ALA A 337 4.24 -0.19 -31.35
C ALA A 337 3.38 -1.19 -32.14
N LEU A 338 2.12 -1.37 -31.74
CA LEU A 338 1.15 -2.21 -32.47
C LEU A 338 0.88 -1.67 -33.88
N GLN A 339 0.74 -0.34 -34.02
CA GLN A 339 0.60 0.27 -35.34
C GLN A 339 1.84 0.09 -36.21
N LYS A 340 3.04 0.20 -35.62
CA LYS A 340 4.30 -0.02 -36.32
C LYS A 340 4.42 -1.47 -36.77
N GLU A 341 4.14 -2.42 -35.88
CA GLU A 341 4.14 -3.85 -36.21
C GLU A 341 3.13 -4.16 -37.31
N LYS A 342 1.92 -3.60 -37.23
CA LYS A 342 0.91 -3.74 -38.28
C LYS A 342 1.42 -3.20 -39.63
N LYS A 343 2.02 -2.01 -39.64
CA LYS A 343 2.62 -1.42 -40.85
C LYS A 343 3.78 -2.27 -41.39
N GLU A 344 4.62 -2.84 -40.53
CA GLU A 344 5.71 -3.74 -40.91
C GLU A 344 5.18 -5.05 -41.51
N ARG A 345 4.14 -5.64 -40.91
CA ARG A 345 3.45 -6.82 -41.45
C ARG A 345 2.85 -6.54 -42.83
N GLU A 346 2.14 -5.41 -42.97
CA GLU A 346 1.57 -4.96 -44.26
C GLU A 346 2.66 -4.71 -45.30
N PHE A 347 3.76 -4.04 -44.92
CA PHE A 347 4.91 -3.80 -45.78
C PHE A 347 5.55 -5.10 -46.24
N ASN A 348 5.81 -6.05 -45.32
CA ASN A 348 6.39 -7.35 -45.63
C ASN A 348 5.49 -8.19 -46.54
N ALA A 349 4.18 -8.19 -46.28
CA ALA A 349 3.21 -8.86 -47.15
C ALA A 349 3.25 -8.27 -48.57
N LYS A 350 3.18 -6.93 -48.68
CA LYS A 350 3.26 -6.23 -49.96
C LYS A 350 4.58 -6.50 -50.67
N TRP A 351 5.71 -6.41 -49.98
CA TRP A 351 7.03 -6.70 -50.52
C TRP A 351 7.12 -8.14 -51.05
N SER A 352 6.60 -9.11 -50.29
CA SER A 352 6.59 -10.51 -50.71
C SER A 352 5.76 -10.75 -51.98
N GLU A 353 4.66 -10.01 -52.14
CA GLU A 353 3.80 -10.08 -53.32
C GLU A 353 4.48 -9.46 -54.54
N THR A 354 5.10 -8.29 -54.40
CA THR A 354 5.88 -7.64 -55.48
C THR A 354 7.06 -8.52 -55.90
N ASN A 355 7.80 -9.09 -54.95
CA ASN A 355 8.93 -9.97 -55.24
C ASN A 355 8.48 -11.29 -55.92
N ARG A 356 7.31 -11.83 -55.54
CA ARG A 356 6.69 -12.95 -56.28
C ARG A 356 6.31 -12.55 -57.71
N GLN A 357 5.78 -11.35 -57.92
CA GLN A 357 5.45 -10.84 -59.25
C GLN A 357 6.71 -10.65 -60.10
N GLU A 358 7.76 -10.02 -59.58
CA GLU A 358 9.02 -9.79 -60.28
C GLU A 358 9.72 -11.11 -60.65
N ASN A 359 9.77 -12.08 -59.72
CA ASN A 359 10.32 -13.41 -60.02
C ASN A 359 9.50 -14.16 -61.08
N ARG A 360 8.15 -14.02 -61.09
CA ARG A 360 7.30 -14.58 -62.16
C ARG A 360 7.58 -13.93 -63.52
N VAL A 361 7.74 -12.60 -63.56
CA VAL A 361 8.01 -11.86 -64.80
C VAL A 361 9.43 -12.14 -65.31
N GLY A 362 10.42 -12.25 -64.43
CA GLY A 362 11.79 -12.64 -64.77
C GLY A 362 11.83 -14.05 -65.38
N ASN A 363 11.21 -15.03 -64.71
CA ASN A 363 11.15 -16.40 -65.20
C ASN A 363 10.38 -16.53 -66.54
N TRP A 364 9.33 -15.71 -66.74
CA TRP A 364 8.63 -15.66 -68.03
C TRP A 364 9.48 -15.03 -69.15
N ARG A 365 10.22 -13.95 -68.86
CA ARG A 365 11.15 -13.32 -69.83
C ARG A 365 12.26 -14.28 -70.23
N ASP A 366 12.82 -15.02 -69.27
CA ASP A 366 13.85 -16.02 -69.52
C ASP A 366 13.31 -17.19 -70.33
N PHE A 367 12.09 -17.66 -70.02
CA PHE A 367 11.41 -18.68 -70.81
C PHE A 367 11.12 -18.23 -72.25
N ALA A 368 10.64 -17.00 -72.44
CA ALA A 368 10.38 -16.42 -73.77
C ALA A 368 11.67 -16.25 -74.59
N ASN A 369 12.77 -15.84 -73.95
CA ASN A 369 14.09 -15.76 -74.60
C ASN A 369 14.66 -17.14 -74.95
N LYS A 370 14.39 -18.18 -74.15
CA LYS A 370 14.80 -19.56 -74.44
C LYS A 370 14.08 -20.10 -75.68
N LYS A 371 12.78 -19.81 -75.84
CA LYS A 371 12.00 -20.18 -77.03
C LYS A 371 12.41 -19.46 -78.33
N ARG A 372 13.06 -18.31 -78.24
CA ARG A 372 13.57 -17.55 -79.41
C ARG A 372 14.95 -18.02 -79.90
N LYS A 373 15.66 -18.84 -79.12
CA LYS A 373 17.01 -19.34 -79.42
C LYS A 373 17.03 -20.78 -79.96
N THR A 374 15.86 -21.39 -80.11
CA THR A 374 15.60 -22.67 -80.79
C THR A 374 14.81 -22.39 -82.04
#